data_AF-A0A5E4HSW3-F1
#
_entry.id   AF-A0A5E4HSW3-F1
#
_cell.length_a   1.000
_cell.length_b   1.000
_cell.length_c   1.000
_cell.angle_alpha   90.00
_cell.angle_beta   90.00
_cell.angle_gamma   90.00
#
_symmetry.space_group_name_H-M   'P 1'
#
loop_
_entity.id
_entity.type
_entity.pdbx_description
1 polymer ?
#
loop_
_entity_poly.entity_id
_entity_poly.type
_entity_poly.pdbx_seq_one_letter_code
_entity_poly.pdbx_strand_id
1 'polypeptide(L)'
;MTRFSDLKIVIFLLIMTVLFVLLPPLNTTPIRTILGIPVVLFLPGYALIAALFPGKKDLDGIERIALSFGLSIAVVPLIGLVLNFTPFGIRLFPVLISISVFTLIMCLITYYRRSRLPEDEVYGLNFTGIYPRAKTMFNGDTKLDKILSVILVLSIIFSVIILVYVIVSPIQGEKFTEFYILGNEGKADNYPTVIESGNNSSLIVGIVNHEYSHENYTLLISLENNTLSRKYIQLKHNSTWEERTYFTPEIKGNNLKLDFLLYKENNLTAPYRDLHLWVNVT
;
A
#
# COMPACT_ATOMS: atom_id res chain seq x y z
N MET A 1 -2.14 41.25 9.42
CA MET A 1 -1.29 40.04 9.37
C MET A 1 -1.32 39.41 10.75
N THR A 2 -1.80 38.18 10.93
CA THR A 2 -1.76 37.56 12.27
C THR A 2 -0.53 36.68 12.40
N ARG A 3 0.28 36.96 13.42
CA ARG A 3 1.56 36.35 13.81
C ARG A 3 1.60 34.80 13.80
N PHE A 4 0.42 34.17 13.82
CA PHE A 4 0.23 32.72 13.94
C PHE A 4 -0.80 32.15 12.94
N SER A 5 -1.12 32.88 11.86
CA SER A 5 -2.06 32.40 10.82
C SER A 5 -1.67 31.04 10.26
N ASP A 6 -0.38 30.86 9.99
CA ASP A 6 0.20 29.63 9.47
C ASP A 6 0.03 28.46 10.43
N LEU A 7 0.29 28.64 11.73
CA LEU A 7 0.09 27.58 12.73
C LEU A 7 -1.39 27.17 12.82
N LYS A 8 -2.32 28.14 12.73
CA LYS A 8 -3.76 27.84 12.70
C LYS A 8 -4.15 27.01 11.48
N ILE A 9 -3.59 27.32 10.30
CA ILE A 9 -3.82 26.56 9.08
C ILE A 9 -3.28 25.12 9.23
N VAL A 10 -2.06 24.96 9.76
CA VAL A 10 -1.46 23.64 10.01
C VAL A 10 -2.34 22.81 10.95
N ILE A 11 -2.75 23.38 12.08
CA ILE A 11 -3.61 22.69 13.06
C ILE A 11 -4.98 22.36 12.45
N PHE A 12 -5.60 23.30 11.73
CA PHE A 12 -6.89 23.08 11.08
C PHE A 12 -6.82 21.93 10.06
N LEU A 13 -5.81 21.95 9.18
CA LEU A 13 -5.61 20.88 8.20
C LEU A 13 -5.36 19.54 8.89
N LEU A 14 -4.53 19.51 9.94
CA LEU A 14 -4.25 18.29 10.70
C LEU A 14 -5.54 17.72 11.32
N ILE A 15 -6.36 18.56 11.97
CA ILE A 15 -7.64 18.14 12.57
C ILE A 15 -8.60 17.63 11.49
N MET A 16 -8.72 18.33 10.36
CA MET A 16 -9.55 17.89 9.24
C MET A 16 -9.08 16.53 8.71
N THR A 17 -7.77 16.33 8.51
CA THR A 17 -7.24 15.04 8.09
C THR A 17 -7.57 13.93 9.09
N VAL A 18 -7.36 14.16 10.39
CA VAL A 18 -7.69 13.19 11.43
C VAL A 18 -9.18 12.84 11.41
N LEU A 19 -10.06 13.84 11.28
CA LEU A 19 -11.51 13.64 11.19
C LEU A 19 -11.89 12.78 9.97
N PHE A 20 -11.36 13.12 8.79
CA PHE A 20 -11.61 12.41 7.55
C PHE A 20 -10.97 11.02 7.50
N VAL A 21 -9.92 10.76 8.28
CA VAL A 21 -9.31 9.42 8.36
C VAL A 21 -10.07 8.53 9.34
N LEU A 22 -10.54 9.06 10.46
CA LEU A 22 -11.06 8.26 11.58
C LEU A 22 -12.58 8.06 11.57
N LEU A 23 -13.37 9.01 11.07
CA LEU A 23 -14.83 8.93 11.18
C LEU A 23 -15.49 8.31 9.94
N PRO A 24 -16.25 7.21 10.07
CA PRO A 24 -17.23 6.81 9.06
C PRO A 24 -18.39 7.81 8.98
N PRO A 25 -18.93 8.14 7.79
CA PRO A 25 -18.57 7.67 6.45
C PRO A 25 -17.44 8.48 5.78
N LEU A 26 -16.89 9.51 6.43
CA LEU A 26 -15.88 10.40 5.83
C LEU A 26 -14.61 9.65 5.40
N ASN A 27 -14.26 8.58 6.11
CA ASN A 27 -13.10 7.73 5.85
C ASN A 27 -13.13 6.95 4.53
N THR A 28 -14.28 6.88 3.83
CA THR A 28 -14.38 6.29 2.50
C THR A 28 -14.28 7.31 1.37
N THR A 29 -14.30 8.61 1.70
CA THR A 29 -14.24 9.68 0.70
C THR A 29 -12.81 9.91 0.19
N PRO A 30 -12.63 10.31 -1.09
CA PRO A 30 -11.31 10.64 -1.64
C PRO A 30 -10.68 11.87 -0.97
N ILE A 31 -11.49 12.68 -0.27
CA ILE A 31 -11.04 13.87 0.48
C ILE A 31 -10.00 13.48 1.54
N ARG A 32 -10.13 12.29 2.14
CA ARG A 32 -9.14 11.74 3.07
C ARG A 32 -7.73 11.72 2.46
N THR A 33 -7.60 11.29 1.21
CA THR A 33 -6.31 11.21 0.51
C THR A 33 -5.79 12.61 0.18
N ILE A 34 -6.67 13.51 -0.29
CA ILE A 34 -6.32 14.90 -0.61
C ILE A 34 -5.77 15.63 0.63
N LEU A 35 -6.38 15.43 1.80
CA LEU A 35 -5.95 16.00 3.07
C LEU A 35 -4.74 15.28 3.68
N GLY A 36 -4.62 13.97 3.47
CA GLY A 36 -3.51 13.15 3.95
C GLY A 36 -2.17 13.52 3.30
N ILE A 37 -2.16 13.82 2.00
CA ILE A 37 -0.93 14.14 1.26
C ILE A 37 -0.17 15.33 1.86
N PRO A 38 -0.79 16.52 2.08
CA PRO A 38 -0.11 17.63 2.75
C PRO A 38 0.34 17.30 4.18
N VAL A 39 -0.46 16.53 4.94
CA VAL A 39 -0.11 16.13 6.31
C VAL A 39 1.14 15.25 6.37
N VAL A 40 1.39 14.44 5.34
CA VAL A 40 2.56 13.58 5.28
C VAL A 40 3.75 14.29 4.64
N LEU A 41 3.54 15.01 3.54
CA LEU A 41 4.63 15.55 2.73
C LEU A 41 5.07 16.96 3.10
N PHE A 42 4.29 17.71 3.88
CA PHE A 42 4.58 19.13 4.12
C PHE A 42 4.45 19.56 5.59
N LEU A 43 3.34 19.24 6.26
CA LEU A 43 3.03 19.83 7.58
C LEU A 43 4.08 19.56 8.67
N PRO A 44 4.59 18.33 8.87
CA PRO A 44 5.60 18.01 9.88
C PRO A 44 6.90 18.76 9.63
N GLY A 45 7.34 18.79 8.37
CA GLY A 45 8.54 19.52 7.97
C GLY A 45 8.36 21.04 8.10
N TYR A 46 7.20 21.58 7.75
CA TYR A 46 6.89 23.00 7.93
C TYR A 46 6.88 23.40 9.41
N ALA A 47 6.22 22.61 10.26
CA ALA A 47 6.17 22.87 11.69
C ALA A 47 7.57 22.82 12.31
N LEU A 48 8.41 21.87 11.89
CA LEU A 48 9.79 21.77 12.34
C LEU A 48 10.67 22.94 11.84
N ILE A 49 10.56 23.35 10.57
CA ILE A 49 11.27 24.53 10.05
C ILE A 49 10.80 25.80 10.76
N ALA A 50 9.51 25.96 11.02
CA ALA A 50 8.97 27.07 11.79
C ALA A 50 9.47 27.06 13.24
N ALA A 51 9.70 25.87 13.81
CA ALA A 51 10.27 25.70 15.13
C ALA A 51 11.77 25.99 15.14
N LEU A 52 12.53 25.68 14.08
CA LEU A 52 13.98 25.91 14.00
C LEU A 52 14.34 27.36 13.61
N PHE A 53 13.59 27.93 12.69
CA PHE A 53 13.79 29.25 12.08
C PHE A 53 12.50 30.10 12.21
N PRO A 54 12.23 30.70 13.39
CA PRO A 54 10.99 31.43 13.67
C PRO A 54 10.94 32.86 13.08
N GLY A 55 12.07 33.43 12.67
CA GLY A 55 12.19 34.80 12.18
C GLY A 55 11.91 34.97 10.69
N LYS A 56 11.60 36.20 10.26
CA LYS A 56 11.43 36.58 8.84
C LYS A 56 12.73 36.56 8.05
N LYS A 57 13.84 36.91 8.71
CA LYS A 57 15.16 37.05 8.08
C LYS A 57 15.93 35.72 7.98
N ASP A 58 15.44 34.68 8.66
CA ASP A 58 16.13 33.39 8.73
C ASP A 58 16.12 32.64 7.41
N LEU A 59 14.99 32.68 6.69
CA LEU A 59 14.75 31.95 5.44
C LEU A 59 13.79 32.74 4.55
N ASP A 60 14.08 32.79 3.25
CA ASP A 60 13.10 33.31 2.29
C ASP A 60 11.89 32.37 2.17
N GLY A 61 10.77 32.90 1.65
CA GLY A 61 9.53 32.15 1.52
C GLY A 61 9.67 30.87 0.70
N ILE A 62 10.45 30.91 -0.40
CA ILE A 62 10.67 29.75 -1.27
C ILE A 62 11.56 28.71 -0.56
N GLU A 63 12.64 29.14 0.08
CA GLU A 63 13.52 28.27 0.85
C GLU A 63 12.75 27.57 1.97
N ARG A 64 11.89 28.29 2.68
CA ARG A 64 11.03 27.72 3.73
C ARG A 64 10.12 26.63 3.17
N ILE A 65 9.51 26.84 2.00
CA ILE A 65 8.66 25.83 1.36
C ILE A 65 9.48 24.60 0.95
N ALA A 66 10.61 24.80 0.26
CA ALA A 66 11.46 23.72 -0.22
C ALA A 66 12.01 22.87 0.94
N LEU A 67 12.53 23.52 1.99
CA LEU A 67 13.03 22.84 3.19
C LEU A 67 11.91 22.14 3.96
N SER A 68 10.68 22.65 3.95
CA SER A 68 9.55 21.98 4.58
C SER A 68 9.25 20.64 3.92
N PHE A 69 9.25 20.57 2.59
CA PHE A 69 9.11 19.29 1.87
C PHE A 69 10.27 18.36 2.17
N GLY A 70 11.52 18.84 2.03
CA GLY A 70 12.71 18.01 2.27
C GLY A 70 12.76 17.44 3.69
N LEU A 71 12.40 18.25 4.68
CA LEU A 71 12.42 17.83 6.07
C LEU A 71 11.26 16.89 6.42
N SER A 72 10.10 17.02 5.79
CA SER A 72 9.01 16.05 5.94
C SER A 72 9.39 14.69 5.36
N ILE A 73 10.03 14.68 4.17
CA ILE A 73 10.55 13.47 3.53
C ILE A 73 11.63 12.80 4.39
N ALA A 74 12.40 13.55 5.18
CA ALA A 74 13.36 12.99 6.12
C ALA A 74 12.70 12.46 7.41
N VAL A 75 11.84 13.26 8.04
CA VAL A 75 11.30 12.99 9.38
C VAL A 75 10.22 11.93 9.36
N VAL A 76 9.31 11.93 8.37
CA VAL A 76 8.18 10.99 8.37
C VAL A 76 8.63 9.52 8.22
N PRO A 77 9.54 9.16 7.30
CA PRO A 77 10.10 7.81 7.26
C PRO A 77 10.84 7.43 8.53
N LEU A 78 11.54 8.38 9.17
CA LEU A 78 12.21 8.13 10.45
C LEU A 78 11.20 7.82 11.57
N ILE A 79 10.07 8.54 11.63
CA ILE A 79 8.96 8.22 12.53
C ILE A 79 8.42 6.81 12.23
N GLY A 80 8.24 6.47 10.96
CA GLY A 80 7.83 5.13 10.53
C GLY A 80 8.82 4.04 10.97
N LEU A 81 10.12 4.31 10.83
CA LEU A 81 11.18 3.39 11.26
C LEU A 81 11.16 3.18 12.78
N VAL A 82 11.01 4.25 13.56
CA VAL A 82 10.86 4.16 15.02
C VAL A 82 9.62 3.34 15.38
N LEU A 83 8.49 3.58 14.71
CA LEU A 83 7.26 2.82 14.91
C LEU A 83 7.42 1.33 14.60
N ASN A 84 8.27 0.97 13.63
CA ASN A 84 8.55 -0.43 13.30
C ASN A 84 9.15 -1.21 14.48
N PHE A 85 9.88 -0.54 15.36
CA PHE A 85 10.45 -1.15 16.58
C PHE A 85 9.48 -1.13 17.76
N THR A 86 8.28 -0.56 17.61
CA THR A 86 7.25 -0.57 18.66
C THR A 86 6.25 -1.70 18.43
N PRO A 87 5.54 -2.16 19.48
CA PRO A 87 4.47 -3.16 19.35
C PRO A 87 3.32 -2.76 18.40
N PHE A 88 3.21 -1.46 18.08
CA PHE A 88 2.16 -0.92 17.24
C PHE A 88 2.43 -1.10 15.73
N GLY A 89 3.72 -1.16 15.35
CA GLY A 89 4.18 -1.29 13.96
C GLY A 89 3.79 -0.14 13.03
N ILE A 90 4.07 -0.31 11.73
CA ILE A 90 3.72 0.66 10.67
C ILE A 90 2.27 0.43 10.22
N ARG A 91 1.31 0.83 11.07
CA ARG A 91 -0.13 0.78 10.80
C ARG A 91 -0.72 2.18 10.69
N LEU A 92 -1.92 2.29 10.12
CA LEU A 92 -2.60 3.58 9.90
C LEU A 92 -2.73 4.43 11.19
N PHE A 93 -3.30 3.87 12.26
CA PHE A 93 -3.52 4.63 13.50
C PHE A 93 -2.22 5.06 14.19
N PRO A 94 -1.22 4.18 14.42
CA PRO A 94 0.05 4.58 15.03
C PRO A 94 0.80 5.65 14.22
N VAL A 95 0.81 5.52 12.89
CA VAL A 95 1.46 6.50 12.00
C VAL A 95 0.76 7.86 12.08
N LEU A 96 -0.58 7.87 11.95
CA LEU A 96 -1.37 9.10 12.04
C LEU A 96 -1.17 9.81 13.38
N ILE A 97 -1.25 9.08 14.49
CA ILE A 97 -1.05 9.63 15.84
C ILE A 97 0.36 10.19 15.98
N SER A 98 1.38 9.44 15.56
CA SER A 98 2.78 9.86 15.73
C SER A 98 3.11 11.12 14.92
N ILE A 99 2.68 11.19 13.66
CA ILE A 99 2.84 12.38 12.83
C ILE A 99 2.06 13.57 13.43
N SER A 100 0.85 13.33 13.92
CA SER A 100 0.03 14.38 14.53
C SER A 100 0.66 14.94 15.81
N VAL A 101 1.09 14.07 16.72
CA VAL A 101 1.76 14.44 17.97
C VAL A 101 3.05 15.20 17.68
N PHE A 102 3.89 14.69 16.77
CA PHE A 102 5.10 15.38 16.36
C PHE A 102 4.82 16.78 15.83
N THR A 103 3.85 16.91 14.92
CA THR A 103 3.47 18.20 14.31
C THR A 103 2.95 19.18 15.36
N LEU A 104 2.10 18.72 16.29
CA LEU A 104 1.57 19.54 17.37
C LEU A 104 2.66 20.01 18.34
N ILE A 105 3.61 19.15 18.70
CA ILE A 105 4.79 19.51 19.53
C ILE A 105 5.59 20.59 18.82
N MET A 106 5.87 20.44 17.52
CA MET A 106 6.62 21.43 16.75
C MET A 106 5.86 22.76 16.61
N CYS A 107 4.53 22.72 16.43
CA CYS A 107 3.70 23.93 16.50
C CYS A 107 3.78 24.61 17.87
N LEU A 108 3.80 23.86 18.97
CA LEU A 108 3.92 24.41 20.32
C LEU A 108 5.30 25.05 20.54
N ILE A 109 6.38 24.41 20.10
CA ILE A 109 7.74 24.96 20.14
C ILE A 109 7.81 26.23 19.29
N THR A 110 7.22 26.20 18.09
CA THR A 110 7.15 27.37 17.20
C THR A 110 6.42 28.53 17.87
N TYR A 111 5.26 28.26 18.48
CA TYR A 111 4.49 29.27 19.20
C TYR A 111 5.32 29.88 20.33
N TYR A 112 5.98 29.06 21.13
CA TYR A 112 6.84 29.51 22.22
C TYR A 112 8.01 30.38 21.72
N ARG A 113 8.74 29.91 20.70
CA ARG A 113 9.88 30.65 20.13
C ARG A 113 9.45 31.95 19.47
N ARG A 114 8.34 31.94 18.71
CA ARG A 114 7.79 33.15 18.09
C ARG A 114 7.30 34.15 19.11
N SER A 115 6.78 33.72 20.25
CA SER A 115 6.30 34.62 21.31
C SER A 115 7.42 35.40 21.99
N ARG A 116 8.67 34.94 21.88
CA ARG A 116 9.87 35.61 22.43
C ARG A 116 10.52 36.61 21.48
N LEU A 117 10.05 36.71 20.25
CA LEU A 117 10.57 37.63 19.24
C LEU A 117 9.78 38.95 19.19
N PRO A 118 10.43 40.07 18.86
CA PRO A 118 9.76 41.33 18.52
C PRO A 118 8.77 41.17 17.35
N GLU A 119 7.66 41.91 17.36
CA GLU A 119 6.55 41.70 16.41
C GLU A 119 6.93 41.93 14.94
N ASP A 120 7.91 42.79 14.69
CA ASP A 120 8.45 43.10 13.39
C ASP A 120 9.33 41.96 12.82
N GLU A 121 9.99 41.20 13.68
CA GLU A 121 10.92 40.12 13.28
C GLU A 121 10.25 38.75 13.12
N VAL A 122 9.05 38.55 13.66
CA VAL A 122 8.35 37.25 13.59
C VAL A 122 7.84 36.95 12.19
N TYR A 123 8.11 35.74 11.69
CA TYR A 123 7.56 35.28 10.42
C TYR A 123 6.03 35.20 10.43
N GLY A 124 5.40 35.72 9.37
CA GLY A 124 3.97 35.62 9.13
C GLY A 124 3.69 35.47 7.62
N LEU A 125 2.67 34.69 7.28
CA LEU A 125 2.26 34.49 5.88
C LEU A 125 1.69 35.79 5.29
N ASN A 126 2.38 36.32 4.28
CA ASN A 126 1.91 37.44 3.47
C ASN A 126 1.45 36.92 2.11
N PHE A 127 0.18 36.47 2.03
CA PHE A 127 -0.41 35.97 0.78
C PHE A 127 -0.36 36.99 -0.38
N THR A 128 -0.32 38.28 -0.08
CA THR A 128 -0.29 39.37 -1.07
C THR A 128 1.06 39.53 -1.78
N GLY A 129 2.17 39.01 -1.22
CA GLY A 129 3.52 39.15 -1.80
C GLY A 129 3.98 37.96 -2.67
N ILE A 130 3.25 36.83 -2.62
CA ILE A 130 3.62 35.59 -3.33
C ILE A 130 3.35 35.70 -4.83
N TYR A 131 2.21 36.27 -5.21
CA TYR A 131 1.79 36.41 -6.60
C TYR A 131 2.77 37.21 -7.48
N PRO A 132 3.25 38.42 -7.09
CA PRO A 132 4.20 39.16 -7.91
C PRO A 132 5.57 38.47 -8.03
N ARG A 133 6.08 37.81 -6.97
CA ARG A 133 7.37 37.09 -7.01
C ARG A 133 7.33 35.83 -7.87
N ALA A 134 6.23 35.08 -7.83
CA ALA A 134 6.05 33.93 -8.71
C ALA A 134 5.98 34.38 -10.18
N LYS A 135 5.24 35.47 -10.46
CA LYS A 135 5.11 36.02 -11.82
C LYS A 135 6.45 36.46 -12.42
N THR A 136 7.35 37.05 -11.62
CA THR A 136 8.70 37.43 -12.09
C THR A 136 9.60 36.22 -12.34
N MET A 137 9.43 35.11 -11.61
CA MET A 137 10.23 33.90 -11.80
C MET A 137 9.87 33.15 -13.10
N PHE A 138 8.59 33.16 -13.49
CA PHE A 138 8.12 32.52 -14.72
C PHE A 138 8.23 33.41 -15.97
N ASN A 139 8.40 34.73 -15.79
CA ASN A 139 8.68 35.67 -16.87
C ASN A 139 10.17 36.00 -16.91
N GLY A 140 11.00 35.05 -17.36
CA GLY A 140 12.40 35.35 -17.69
C GLY A 140 12.50 36.27 -18.92
N ASP A 141 13.44 37.20 -18.89
CA ASP A 141 13.64 38.19 -19.96
C ASP A 141 14.19 37.57 -21.26
N THR A 142 14.81 36.38 -21.15
CA THR A 142 15.48 35.69 -22.26
C THR A 142 14.60 34.59 -22.87
N LYS A 143 14.72 34.36 -24.19
CA LYS A 143 13.98 33.28 -24.90
C LYS A 143 14.24 31.90 -24.30
N LEU A 144 15.46 31.64 -23.81
CA LEU A 144 15.85 30.40 -23.14
C LEU A 144 15.09 30.22 -21.82
N ASP A 145 15.01 31.25 -21.00
CA ASP A 145 14.32 31.19 -19.69
C ASP A 145 12.82 30.90 -19.86
N LYS A 146 12.21 31.45 -20.92
CA LYS A 146 10.82 31.17 -21.26
C LYS A 146 10.61 29.72 -21.69
N ILE A 147 11.50 29.17 -22.50
CA ILE A 147 11.45 27.75 -22.92
C ILE A 147 11.65 26.84 -21.70
N LEU A 148 12.65 27.13 -20.86
CA LEU A 148 12.92 26.37 -19.63
C LEU A 148 11.74 26.43 -18.67
N SER A 149 11.09 27.59 -18.53
CA SER A 149 9.89 27.76 -17.70
C SER A 149 8.71 26.94 -18.23
N VAL A 150 8.50 26.89 -19.55
CA VAL A 150 7.45 26.06 -20.16
C VAL A 150 7.72 24.58 -19.92
N ILE A 151 8.97 24.13 -20.12
CA ILE A 151 9.37 22.74 -19.85
C ILE A 151 9.15 22.39 -18.37
N LEU A 152 9.51 23.29 -17.46
CA LEU A 152 9.31 23.11 -16.03
C LEU A 152 7.81 22.98 -15.66
N VAL A 153 6.95 23.83 -16.23
CA VAL A 153 5.50 23.74 -16.00
C VAL A 153 4.95 22.42 -16.53
N LEU A 154 5.36 22.01 -17.74
CA LEU A 154 4.95 20.73 -18.32
C LEU A 154 5.43 19.54 -17.48
N SER A 155 6.64 19.57 -16.94
CA SER A 155 7.17 18.49 -16.10
C SER A 155 6.42 18.38 -14.77
N ILE A 156 6.06 19.52 -14.14
CA ILE A 156 5.23 19.55 -12.93
C ILE A 156 3.85 18.97 -13.22
N ILE A 157 3.19 19.38 -14.32
CA ILE A 157 1.88 18.85 -14.71
C ILE A 157 1.97 17.34 -14.95
N PHE A 158 2.97 16.89 -15.70
CA PHE A 158 3.18 15.47 -15.98
C PHE A 158 3.42 14.66 -14.70
N SER A 159 4.22 15.18 -13.77
CA SER A 159 4.46 14.55 -12.46
C SER A 159 3.18 14.43 -11.63
N VAL A 160 2.35 15.48 -11.59
CA VAL A 160 1.05 15.45 -10.91
C VAL A 160 0.10 14.43 -11.55
N ILE A 161 0.05 14.35 -12.87
CA ILE A 161 -0.77 13.37 -13.60
C ILE A 161 -0.35 11.95 -13.23
N ILE A 162 0.96 11.65 -13.25
CA ILE A 162 1.48 10.33 -12.86
C ILE A 162 1.12 10.01 -11.40
N LEU A 163 1.30 10.97 -10.49
CA LEU A 163 0.99 10.78 -9.08
C LEU A 163 -0.49 10.45 -8.88
N VAL A 164 -1.39 11.21 -9.53
CA VAL A 164 -2.83 10.95 -9.49
C VAL A 164 -3.15 9.59 -10.09
N TYR A 165 -2.53 9.23 -11.23
CA TYR A 165 -2.72 7.94 -11.87
C TYR A 165 -2.35 6.77 -10.95
N VAL A 166 -1.21 6.84 -10.26
CA VAL A 166 -0.73 5.83 -9.30
C VAL A 166 -1.64 5.72 -8.08
N ILE A 167 -2.19 6.83 -7.59
CA ILE A 167 -3.10 6.84 -6.43
C ILE A 167 -4.47 6.23 -6.79
N VAL A 168 -4.99 6.52 -7.99
CA VAL A 168 -6.33 6.11 -8.40
C VAL A 168 -6.34 4.69 -8.97
N SER A 169 -5.26 4.25 -9.59
CA SER A 169 -5.15 2.90 -10.15
C SER A 169 -4.50 1.97 -9.13
N PRO A 170 -5.22 1.02 -8.49
CA PRO A 170 -4.59 0.04 -7.64
C PRO A 170 -3.59 -0.76 -8.48
N ILE A 171 -2.33 -0.80 -8.04
CA ILE A 171 -1.34 -1.73 -8.59
C ILE A 171 -1.92 -3.13 -8.35
N GLN A 172 -2.45 -3.76 -9.41
CA GLN A 172 -2.88 -5.15 -9.32
C GLN A 172 -1.63 -5.94 -8.95
N GLY A 173 -1.65 -6.62 -7.80
CA GLY A 173 -0.60 -7.56 -7.44
C GLY A 173 -0.50 -8.67 -8.49
N GLU A 174 0.50 -9.54 -8.37
CA GLU A 174 0.56 -10.73 -9.21
C GLU A 174 -0.74 -11.51 -9.08
N LYS A 175 -1.34 -11.87 -10.23
CA LYS A 175 -2.50 -12.75 -10.29
C LYS A 175 -2.00 -14.18 -10.13
N PHE A 176 -2.36 -14.82 -9.03
CA PHE A 176 -2.04 -16.22 -8.84
C PHE A 176 -3.16 -16.93 -8.09
N THR A 177 -3.12 -18.25 -8.15
CA THR A 177 -3.97 -19.14 -7.36
C THR A 177 -3.04 -20.01 -6.53
N GLU A 178 -3.25 -20.05 -5.21
CA GLU A 178 -2.57 -21.02 -4.35
C GLU A 178 -3.18 -22.39 -4.60
N PHE A 179 -2.32 -23.38 -4.79
CA PHE A 179 -2.73 -24.77 -4.96
C PHE A 179 -1.78 -25.65 -4.17
N TYR A 180 -2.31 -26.38 -3.20
CA TYR A 180 -1.53 -27.22 -2.30
C TYR A 180 -2.29 -28.47 -1.87
N ILE A 181 -1.53 -29.48 -1.45
CA ILE A 181 -2.04 -30.71 -0.85
C ILE A 181 -1.49 -30.84 0.57
N LEU A 182 -2.32 -31.34 1.48
CA LEU A 182 -1.95 -31.63 2.87
C LEU A 182 -2.30 -33.08 3.19
N GLY A 183 -1.49 -33.69 4.06
CA GLY A 183 -1.80 -34.98 4.67
C GLY A 183 -3.07 -34.91 5.53
N ASN A 184 -3.54 -36.06 6.01
CA ASN A 184 -4.82 -36.17 6.72
C ASN A 184 -4.88 -35.37 8.03
N GLU A 185 -3.74 -34.99 8.59
CA GLU A 185 -3.60 -34.15 9.78
C GLU A 185 -3.61 -32.63 9.48
N GLY A 186 -3.79 -32.22 8.22
CA GLY A 186 -3.82 -30.81 7.82
C GLY A 186 -2.44 -30.15 7.78
N LYS A 187 -1.38 -30.95 7.63
CA LYS A 187 -0.01 -30.46 7.46
C LYS A 187 0.55 -30.94 6.13
N ALA A 188 1.50 -30.19 5.59
CA ALA A 188 2.23 -30.53 4.37
C ALA A 188 3.30 -31.62 4.60
N ASP A 189 2.95 -32.65 5.36
CA ASP A 189 3.82 -33.75 5.77
C ASP A 189 2.97 -35.02 5.98
N ASN A 190 3.62 -36.17 6.16
CA ASN A 190 2.97 -37.48 6.37
C ASN A 190 1.97 -37.84 5.25
N TYR A 191 2.35 -37.60 3.99
CA TYR A 191 1.57 -38.04 2.84
C TYR A 191 1.53 -39.58 2.76
N PRO A 192 0.41 -40.18 2.29
CA PRO A 192 0.30 -41.62 2.14
C PRO A 192 1.24 -42.11 1.05
N THR A 193 2.21 -42.95 1.42
CA THR A 193 3.16 -43.57 0.49
C THR A 193 2.71 -44.96 0.02
N VAL A 194 1.80 -45.59 0.76
CA VAL A 194 1.19 -46.89 0.44
C VAL A 194 -0.32 -46.74 0.46
N ILE A 195 -0.97 -47.16 -0.61
CA ILE A 195 -2.42 -47.09 -0.80
C ILE A 195 -2.94 -48.47 -1.16
N GLU A 196 -4.05 -48.88 -0.57
CA GLU A 196 -4.69 -50.16 -0.89
C GLU A 196 -5.58 -50.01 -2.13
N SER A 197 -5.39 -50.89 -3.11
CA SER A 197 -6.22 -50.93 -4.32
C SER A 197 -7.67 -51.25 -3.98
N GLY A 198 -8.60 -50.52 -4.58
CA GLY A 198 -10.04 -50.66 -4.35
C GLY A 198 -10.55 -50.00 -3.06
N ASN A 199 -9.66 -49.53 -2.18
CA ASN A 199 -10.02 -48.82 -0.96
C ASN A 199 -9.95 -47.30 -1.16
N ASN A 200 -10.92 -46.61 -0.55
CA ASN A 200 -11.03 -45.17 -0.66
C ASN A 200 -9.97 -44.48 0.20
N SER A 201 -9.04 -43.78 -0.43
CA SER A 201 -8.01 -42.96 0.22
C SER A 201 -8.36 -41.49 0.14
N SER A 202 -7.76 -40.66 1.00
CA SER A 202 -8.09 -39.25 1.03
C SER A 202 -6.90 -38.36 1.30
N LEU A 203 -6.89 -37.18 0.69
CA LEU A 203 -5.96 -36.07 0.96
C LEU A 203 -6.73 -34.77 1.03
N ILE A 204 -6.22 -33.80 1.80
CA ILE A 204 -6.78 -32.45 1.85
C ILE A 204 -6.19 -31.66 0.70
N VAL A 205 -7.04 -30.99 -0.09
CA VAL A 205 -6.62 -30.16 -1.21
C VAL A 205 -7.13 -28.75 -0.95
N GLY A 206 -6.21 -27.78 -1.03
CA GLY A 206 -6.50 -26.36 -0.85
C GLY A 206 -6.30 -25.58 -2.14
N ILE A 207 -7.27 -24.73 -2.46
CA ILE A 207 -7.26 -23.81 -3.59
C ILE A 207 -7.65 -22.42 -3.07
N VAL A 208 -6.79 -21.43 -3.26
CA VAL A 208 -7.06 -20.02 -2.88
C VAL A 208 -6.96 -19.13 -4.10
N ASN A 209 -8.03 -18.40 -4.41
CA ASN A 209 -8.08 -17.55 -5.59
C ASN A 209 -7.56 -16.13 -5.28
N HIS A 210 -6.42 -15.73 -5.86
CA HIS A 210 -5.91 -14.34 -5.83
C HIS A 210 -5.89 -13.66 -7.21
N GLU A 211 -6.78 -14.06 -8.13
CA GLU A 211 -6.78 -13.62 -9.53
C GLU A 211 -7.48 -12.25 -9.77
N TYR A 212 -8.02 -11.62 -8.71
CA TYR A 212 -8.88 -10.43 -8.74
C TYR A 212 -10.21 -10.60 -9.52
N SER A 213 -10.54 -11.82 -9.92
CA SER A 213 -11.78 -12.20 -10.63
C SER A 213 -12.46 -13.40 -9.97
N HIS A 214 -13.72 -13.62 -10.33
CA HIS A 214 -14.39 -14.88 -10.03
C HIS A 214 -13.91 -15.95 -11.02
N GLU A 215 -13.43 -17.07 -10.51
CA GLU A 215 -12.72 -18.08 -11.28
C GLU A 215 -13.37 -19.45 -11.17
N ASN A 216 -13.35 -20.17 -12.29
CA ASN A 216 -13.86 -21.53 -12.43
C ASN A 216 -12.69 -22.49 -12.53
N TYR A 217 -12.51 -23.33 -11.52
CA TYR A 217 -11.48 -24.35 -11.47
C TYR A 217 -12.07 -25.74 -11.70
N THR A 218 -11.28 -26.59 -12.34
CA THR A 218 -11.53 -28.03 -12.41
C THR A 218 -10.34 -28.74 -11.79
N LEU A 219 -10.57 -29.40 -10.65
CA LEU A 219 -9.59 -30.27 -10.02
C LEU A 219 -9.72 -31.67 -10.63
N LEU A 220 -8.62 -32.21 -11.14
CA LEU A 220 -8.51 -33.58 -11.64
C LEU A 220 -7.47 -34.31 -10.80
N ILE A 221 -7.83 -35.48 -10.27
CA ILE A 221 -6.90 -36.38 -9.59
C ILE A 221 -6.71 -37.58 -10.51
N SER A 222 -5.47 -37.87 -10.88
CA SER A 222 -5.14 -38.98 -11.78
C SER A 222 -3.95 -39.80 -11.27
N LEU A 223 -3.97 -41.10 -11.55
CA LEU A 223 -2.87 -42.02 -11.26
C LEU A 223 -2.37 -42.61 -12.59
N GLU A 224 -1.10 -42.38 -12.94
CA GLU A 224 -0.53 -42.79 -14.24
C GLU A 224 -1.42 -42.41 -15.44
N ASN A 225 -1.93 -41.17 -15.43
CA ASN A 225 -2.89 -40.63 -16.41
C ASN A 225 -4.30 -41.25 -16.40
N ASN A 226 -4.61 -42.19 -15.50
CA ASN A 226 -5.98 -42.65 -15.28
C ASN A 226 -6.71 -41.71 -14.30
N THR A 227 -7.81 -41.12 -14.73
CA THR A 227 -8.58 -40.17 -13.89
C THR A 227 -9.32 -40.92 -12.79
N LEU A 228 -8.99 -40.62 -11.54
CA LEU A 228 -9.66 -41.17 -10.36
C LEU A 228 -10.84 -40.31 -9.90
N SER A 229 -10.69 -38.98 -9.98
CA SER A 229 -11.70 -38.04 -9.48
C SER A 229 -11.64 -36.72 -10.23
N ARG A 230 -12.80 -36.08 -10.37
CA ARG A 230 -12.95 -34.74 -10.97
C ARG A 230 -13.91 -33.91 -10.14
N LYS A 231 -13.54 -32.67 -9.83
CA LYS A 231 -14.39 -31.73 -9.08
C LYS A 231 -14.38 -30.34 -9.71
N TYR A 232 -15.55 -29.74 -9.81
CA TYR A 232 -15.75 -28.37 -10.31
C TYR A 232 -15.88 -27.42 -9.12
N ILE A 233 -15.14 -26.32 -9.15
CA ILE A 233 -15.01 -25.40 -8.01
C ILE A 233 -15.08 -23.98 -8.53
N GLN A 234 -15.96 -23.17 -7.95
CA GLN A 234 -16.09 -21.75 -8.27
C GLN A 234 -15.66 -20.91 -7.08
N LEU A 235 -14.67 -20.04 -7.27
CA LEU A 235 -14.14 -19.22 -6.19
C LEU A 235 -14.17 -17.76 -6.56
N LYS A 236 -14.70 -16.93 -5.65
CA LYS A 236 -14.53 -15.47 -5.73
C LYS A 236 -13.09 -15.11 -5.36
N HIS A 237 -12.64 -13.92 -5.75
CA HIS A 237 -11.36 -13.39 -5.32
C HIS A 237 -11.22 -13.42 -3.78
N ASN A 238 -10.04 -13.82 -3.29
CA ASN A 238 -9.67 -14.06 -1.90
C ASN A 238 -10.57 -15.06 -1.17
N SER A 239 -11.21 -15.99 -1.89
CA SER A 239 -11.93 -17.11 -1.29
C SER A 239 -11.07 -18.38 -1.34
N THR A 240 -11.15 -19.16 -0.26
CA THR A 240 -10.48 -20.45 -0.10
C THR A 240 -11.50 -21.58 -0.24
N TRP A 241 -11.13 -22.59 -1.03
CA TRP A 241 -11.74 -23.90 -0.99
C TRP A 241 -10.71 -24.89 -0.47
N GLU A 242 -10.98 -25.48 0.69
CA GLU A 242 -10.12 -26.49 1.30
C GLU A 242 -11.00 -27.62 1.79
N GLU A 243 -10.87 -28.79 1.17
CA GLU A 243 -11.68 -29.95 1.54
C GLU A 243 -10.86 -31.24 1.47
N ARG A 244 -11.31 -32.22 2.25
CA ARG A 244 -10.85 -33.60 2.13
C ARG A 244 -11.43 -34.22 0.86
N THR A 245 -10.54 -34.55 -0.06
CA THR A 245 -10.85 -35.20 -1.33
C THR A 245 -10.56 -36.69 -1.24
N TYR A 246 -11.46 -37.48 -1.81
CA TYR A 246 -11.44 -38.93 -1.76
C TYR A 246 -11.17 -39.49 -3.17
N PHE A 247 -10.37 -40.54 -3.26
CA PHE A 247 -10.03 -41.21 -4.51
C PHE A 247 -9.72 -42.68 -4.28
N THR A 248 -10.07 -43.52 -5.25
CA THR A 248 -9.93 -44.98 -5.16
C THR A 248 -9.08 -45.49 -6.31
N PRO A 249 -7.81 -45.86 -6.07
CA PRO A 249 -6.96 -46.47 -7.08
C PRO A 249 -7.44 -47.88 -7.47
N GLU A 250 -7.61 -48.15 -8.76
CA GLU A 250 -7.94 -49.50 -9.25
C GLU A 250 -6.70 -50.30 -9.68
N ILE A 251 -5.63 -49.60 -10.08
CA ILE A 251 -4.41 -50.21 -10.63
C ILE A 251 -3.41 -50.44 -9.50
N LYS A 252 -2.88 -51.65 -9.40
CA LYS A 252 -1.79 -52.01 -8.49
C LYS A 252 -0.43 -51.76 -9.15
N GLY A 253 0.55 -51.31 -8.38
CA GLY A 253 1.90 -51.07 -8.86
C GLY A 253 2.77 -50.32 -7.86
N ASN A 254 4.07 -50.34 -8.08
CA ASN A 254 5.04 -49.62 -7.24
C ASN A 254 5.47 -48.33 -7.92
N ASN A 255 5.71 -47.28 -7.13
CA ASN A 255 6.18 -45.97 -7.56
C ASN A 255 5.32 -45.36 -8.68
N LEU A 256 4.00 -45.40 -8.49
CA LEU A 256 3.03 -44.79 -9.39
C LEU A 256 2.90 -43.30 -9.09
N LYS A 257 2.77 -42.49 -10.15
CA LYS A 257 2.59 -41.04 -10.04
C LYS A 257 1.12 -40.68 -9.83
N LEU A 258 0.80 -40.17 -8.65
CA LEU A 258 -0.49 -39.60 -8.30
C LEU A 258 -0.45 -38.09 -8.53
N ASP A 259 -1.08 -37.64 -9.60
CA ASP A 259 -1.15 -36.25 -10.03
C ASP A 259 -2.43 -35.55 -9.55
N PHE A 260 -2.27 -34.33 -9.07
CA PHE A 260 -3.33 -33.38 -8.78
C PHE A 260 -3.19 -32.23 -9.76
N LEU A 261 -4.11 -32.14 -10.72
CA LEU A 261 -4.08 -31.18 -11.81
C LEU A 261 -5.21 -30.17 -11.62
N LEU A 262 -4.86 -28.90 -11.56
CA LEU A 262 -5.81 -27.80 -11.45
C LEU A 262 -5.90 -27.11 -12.82
N TYR A 263 -7.08 -27.15 -13.41
CA TYR A 263 -7.39 -26.44 -14.65
C TYR A 263 -8.21 -25.19 -14.37
N LYS A 264 -8.05 -24.18 -15.23
CA LYS A 264 -8.70 -22.87 -15.12
C LYS A 264 -9.62 -22.65 -16.32
N GLU A 265 -10.78 -22.01 -16.10
CA GLU A 265 -11.72 -21.57 -17.14
C GLU A 265 -12.20 -22.69 -18.10
N ASN A 266 -12.34 -23.92 -17.59
CA ASN A 266 -12.68 -25.10 -18.40
C ASN A 266 -11.70 -25.41 -19.55
N ASN A 267 -10.52 -24.80 -19.57
CA ASN A 267 -9.45 -25.17 -20.49
C ASN A 267 -8.72 -26.40 -19.93
N LEU A 268 -9.00 -27.57 -20.50
CA LEU A 268 -8.40 -28.85 -20.09
C LEU A 268 -7.17 -29.24 -20.93
N THR A 269 -6.67 -28.35 -21.81
CA THR A 269 -5.55 -28.67 -22.70
C THR A 269 -4.22 -28.76 -21.95
N ALA A 270 -4.00 -27.89 -20.95
CA ALA A 270 -2.83 -27.92 -20.09
C ALA A 270 -3.24 -27.53 -18.66
N PRO A 271 -2.69 -28.18 -17.62
CA PRO A 271 -2.96 -27.80 -16.24
C PRO A 271 -2.43 -26.39 -15.98
N TYR A 272 -3.23 -25.59 -15.27
CA TYR A 272 -2.80 -24.27 -14.80
C TYR A 272 -1.81 -24.39 -13.64
N ARG A 273 -2.05 -25.36 -12.74
CA ARG A 273 -1.13 -25.78 -11.68
C ARG A 273 -1.16 -27.29 -11.56
N ASP A 274 -0.04 -27.89 -11.20
CA ASP A 274 0.09 -29.33 -10.97
C ASP A 274 0.89 -29.61 -9.70
N LEU A 275 0.49 -30.67 -9.00
CA LEU A 275 1.19 -31.25 -7.86
C LEU A 275 1.21 -32.77 -8.04
N HIS A 276 2.21 -33.44 -7.50
CA HIS A 276 2.30 -34.89 -7.61
C HIS A 276 2.88 -35.53 -6.36
N LEU A 277 2.49 -36.79 -6.13
CA LEU A 277 3.05 -37.68 -5.14
C LEU A 277 3.44 -39.00 -5.80
N TRP A 278 4.50 -39.64 -5.30
CA TRP A 278 4.87 -41.00 -5.68
C TRP A 278 4.32 -41.97 -4.65
N VAL A 279 3.50 -42.92 -5.08
CA VAL A 279 2.78 -43.85 -4.20
C VAL A 279 2.92 -45.30 -4.66
N ASN A 280 2.92 -46.24 -3.72
CA ASN A 280 2.81 -47.67 -3.99
C ASN A 280 1.34 -48.09 -3.79
N VAL A 281 0.75 -48.75 -4.78
CA VAL A 281 -0.60 -49.28 -4.71
C VAL A 281 -0.57 -50.80 -4.62
N THR A 282 -1.00 -51.36 -3.49
CA THR A 282 -0.94 -52.79 -3.17
C THR A 282 -2.29 -53.49 -3.26
#